data_AF-A0A3D5PPM5-F1
#
_entry.id   AF-A0A3D5PPM5-F1
#
_cell.length_a   1.000
_cell.length_b   1.000
_cell.length_c   1.000
_cell.angle_alpha   90.00
_cell.angle_beta   90.00
_cell.angle_gamma   90.00
#
_symmetry.space_group_name_H-M   'P 1'
#
loop_
_entity.id
_entity.type
_entity.pdbx_description
1 polymer ?
#
loop_
_entity_poly.entity_id
_entity_poly.type
_entity_poly.pdbx_seq_one_letter_code
_entity_poly.pdbx_strand_id
1 'polypeptide(L)' 'NPDYWDQPNAFDPNRFSNLDMVAKQNRFHYLPFGGGARLCLRQAFLVAEAVTLVARIIQSL' A
#
# COMPACT_ATOMS: atom_id res chain seq x y z
N ASN A 1 -13.23 5.10 -0.68
CA ASN A 1 -14.26 5.81 -1.45
C ASN A 1 -14.63 4.93 -2.65
N PRO A 2 -15.89 4.46 -2.76
CA PRO A 2 -16.36 3.69 -3.91
C PRO A 2 -16.17 4.39 -5.26
N ASP A 3 -16.08 5.73 -5.30
CA ASP A 3 -15.84 6.49 -6.53
C ASP A 3 -14.45 6.24 -7.13
N TYR A 4 -13.49 5.73 -6.33
CA TYR A 4 -12.09 5.55 -6.74
C TYR A 4 -11.61 4.11 -6.65
N TRP A 5 -12.33 3.25 -5.93
CA TRP A 5 -11.91 1.90 -5.61
C TRP A 5 -13.09 0.95 -5.69
N ASP A 6 -12.98 -0.08 -6.52
CA ASP A 6 -13.93 -1.18 -6.52
C ASP A 6 -13.83 -1.98 -5.22
N GLN A 7 -14.98 -2.29 -4.61
CA GLN A 7 -15.07 -2.95 -3.29
C GLN A 7 -14.10 -2.36 -2.24
N PRO A 8 -14.26 -1.08 -1.84
CA PRO A 8 -13.24 -0.36 -1.06
C PRO A 8 -13.01 -0.92 0.35
N ASN A 9 -13.94 -1.72 0.86
CA ASN A 9 -13.87 -2.34 2.19
C ASN A 9 -13.38 -3.81 2.13
N ALA A 10 -13.20 -4.37 0.94
CA ALA A 10 -12.68 -5.72 0.78
C ALA A 10 -11.16 -5.73 0.89
N PHE A 11 -10.62 -6.73 1.60
CA PHE A 11 -9.19 -7.02 1.58
C PHE A 11 -8.85 -7.77 0.28
N ASP A 12 -8.41 -7.02 -0.74
CA ASP A 12 -7.95 -7.56 -2.01
C ASP A 12 -6.47 -7.17 -2.26
N PRO A 13 -5.51 -8.08 -1.96
CA PRO A 13 -4.09 -7.85 -2.23
C PRO A 13 -3.76 -7.72 -3.72
N ASN A 14 -4.55 -8.35 -4.61
CA ASN A 14 -4.26 -8.41 -6.05
C ASN A 14 -4.49 -7.06 -6.75
N ARG A 15 -5.19 -6.13 -6.08
CA ARG A 15 -5.39 -4.74 -6.52
C ARG A 15 -4.11 -4.02 -6.90
N PHE A 16 -2.98 -4.42 -6.30
CA PHE A 16 -1.66 -3.81 -6.54
C PHE A 16 -0.76 -4.62 -7.48
N SER A 17 -1.24 -5.74 -8.03
CA SER A 17 -0.44 -6.63 -8.89
C SER A 17 -0.20 -6.08 -10.30
N ASN A 18 -1.09 -5.20 -10.80
CA ASN A 18 -0.92 -4.56 -12.11
C ASN A 18 -0.22 -3.20 -11.96
N LEU A 19 1.09 -3.18 -12.19
CA LEU A 19 1.93 -1.99 -12.02
C LEU A 19 1.55 -0.83 -12.95
N ASP A 20 1.12 -1.12 -14.18
CA ASP A 20 0.69 -0.09 -15.14
C ASP A 20 -0.60 0.61 -14.69
N MET A 21 -1.52 -0.15 -14.08
CA MET A 21 -2.74 0.39 -13.50
C MET A 21 -2.43 1.26 -12.27
N VAL A 22 -1.58 0.76 -11.37
CA VAL A 22 -1.17 1.49 -10.16
C VAL A 22 -0.44 2.78 -10.50
N ALA A 23 0.42 2.77 -11.53
CA ALA A 23 1.16 3.97 -11.98
C ALA A 23 0.25 5.05 -12.55
N LYS A 24 -0.87 4.68 -13.18
CA LYS A 24 -1.87 5.62 -13.73
C LYS A 24 -2.86 6.13 -12.68
N GLN A 25 -2.87 5.54 -11.49
CA GLN A 25 -3.79 5.93 -10.44
C GLN A 25 -3.43 7.30 -9.87
N ASN A 26 -4.44 8.13 -9.60
CA ASN A 26 -4.21 9.41 -8.95
C ASN A 26 -3.60 9.19 -7.55
N ARG A 27 -2.42 9.76 -7.32
CA ARG A 27 -1.68 9.69 -6.05
C ARG A 27 -2.50 10.10 -4.81
N PHE A 28 -3.54 10.92 -4.97
CA PHE A 28 -4.40 11.35 -3.85
C PHE A 28 -5.50 10.33 -3.50
N HIS A 29 -5.68 9.27 -4.29
CA HIS A 29 -6.62 8.18 -3.98
C HIS A 29 -6.00 7.12 -3.05
N TYR A 30 -4.67 7.14 -2.86
CA TYR A 30 -3.93 6.24 -1.97
C TYR A 30 -2.80 6.97 -1.24
N LEU A 31 -3.00 7.31 0.03
CA LEU A 31 -2.03 8.06 0.85
C LEU A 31 -1.75 7.37 2.19
N PRO A 32 -1.32 6.10 2.22
CA PRO A 32 -1.11 5.36 3.47
C PRO A 32 -0.04 5.99 4.37
N PHE A 33 0.88 6.77 3.79
CA PHE A 33 1.97 7.45 4.47
C PHE A 33 1.89 8.98 4.35
N GLY A 34 0.75 9.51 3.92
CA GLY A 34 0.57 10.93 3.60
C GLY A 34 1.24 11.34 2.28
N GLY A 35 1.59 12.62 2.16
CA GLY A 35 2.18 13.19 0.96
C GLY A 35 2.62 14.65 1.12
N GLY A 36 3.38 15.16 0.16
CA GLY A 36 3.88 16.54 0.16
C GLY A 36 4.89 16.81 1.28
N ALA A 37 4.88 18.02 1.85
CA ALA A 37 5.84 18.46 2.87
C ALA A 37 5.76 17.69 4.20
N ARG A 38 4.70 16.89 4.41
CA ARG A 38 4.50 16.07 5.62
C ARG A 38 4.43 14.57 5.30
N LEU A 39 5.13 14.13 4.25
CA LEU A 39 5.29 12.70 3.96
C LEU A 39 5.96 12.00 5.16
N CYS A 40 5.51 10.80 5.49
CA CYS A 40 6.12 10.00 6.56
C CYS A 40 7.62 9.79 6.29
N LEU A 41 8.46 10.37 7.15
CA LEU A 41 9.92 10.28 7.04
C LEU A 41 10.42 8.82 7.06
N ARG A 42 9.70 7.92 7.74
CA ARG A 42 10.06 6.51 7.89
C ARG A 42 9.42 5.57 6.86
N GLN A 43 8.78 6.09 5.81
CA GLN A 43 8.08 5.24 4.82
C GLN A 43 8.94 4.09 4.29
N ALA A 44 10.15 4.37 3.78
CA ALA A 44 11.01 3.34 3.19
C ALA A 44 11.43 2.28 4.23
N PHE A 45 11.78 2.72 5.44
CA PHE A 45 12.14 1.82 6.53
C PHE A 45 10.95 0.94 6.95
N LEU A 46 9.78 1.54 7.13
CA LEU A 46 8.58 0.84 7.57
C LEU A 46 8.14 -0.24 6.56
N VAL A 47 8.26 0.02 5.26
CA VAL A 47 7.96 -1.00 4.23
C VAL A 47 8.90 -2.20 4.37
N ALA A 48 10.21 -1.97 4.53
CA ALA A 48 11.17 -3.06 4.71
C ALA A 48 10.92 -3.85 6.01
N GLU A 49 10.63 -3.15 7.11
CA GLU A 49 10.31 -3.75 8.41
C GLU A 49 9.02 -4.59 8.34
N ALA A 50 7.95 -4.06 7.76
CA ALA A 50 6.67 -4.75 7.64
C ALA A 50 6.77 -6.02 6.78
N VAL A 51 7.44 -5.94 5.62
CA VAL A 51 7.67 -7.11 4.76
C VAL A 51 8.47 -8.17 5.50
N THR A 52 9.53 -7.77 6.22
CA THR A 52 10.36 -8.69 6.99
C THR A 52 9.54 -9.38 8.09
N LEU A 53 8.78 -8.62 8.88
CA LEU A 53 7.94 -9.16 9.95
C LEU A 53 6.92 -10.17 9.40
N VAL A 54 6.18 -9.80 8.35
CA VAL A 54 5.17 -10.68 7.73
C VAL A 54 5.82 -11.94 7.17
N ALA A 55 6.94 -11.83 6.48
CA ALA A 55 7.67 -12.98 5.96
C ALA A 55 8.13 -13.93 7.08
N ARG A 56 8.61 -13.39 8.22
CA ARG A 56 9.02 -14.19 9.37
C ARG A 56 7.85 -14.92 10.04
N ILE A 57 6.71 -14.25 10.18
CA ILE A 57 5.49 -14.87 10.69
C ILE A 57 5.08 -16.03 9.78
N ILE A 58 5.01 -15.81 8.47
CA ILE A 58 4.60 -16.83 7.49
C ILE A 58 5.58 -18.02 7.47
N GLN A 59 6.90 -17.79 7.56
CA GLN A 59 7.90 -18.86 7.60
C GLN A 59 7.87 -19.70 8.88
N SER A 60 7.25 -19.18 9.95
CA SER A 60 7.12 -19.88 11.24
C SER A 60 5.84 -20.69 11.39
N LEU A 61 4.94 -20.62 10.40
CA LEU A 61 3.74 -21.46 10.29
C LEU A 61 4.07 -22.76 9.56
#